data_AF-A0A957F0E2-F1
#
_entry.id   AF-A0A957F0E2-F1
#
_cell.length_a   1.000
_cell.length_b   1.000
_cell.length_c   1.000
_cell.angle_alpha   90.00
_cell.angle_beta   90.00
_cell.angle_gamma   90.00
#
_symmetry.space_group_name_H-M   'P 1'
#
loop_
_entity.id
_entity.type
_entity.pdbx_description
1 polymer ?
#
loop_
_entity_poly.entity_id
_entity_poly.type
_entity_poly.pdbx_seq_one_letter_code
_entity_poly.pdbx_strand_id
1 'polypeptide(L)' 'MGMDLKTLEAHMHAFVRSKGWYDPDSPKPQTPRNLAASLAIEAAEVLEHFQWREDVRDPDALAGELADVALY' A
#
# COMPACT_ATOMS: atom_id res chain seq x y z
N MET A 1 19.63 -3.91 11.32
CA MET A 1 19.63 -2.65 10.57
C MET A 1 18.37 -2.67 9.72
N GLY A 2 17.42 -1.75 9.93
CA GLY A 2 16.17 -1.73 9.17
C GLY A 2 16.43 -1.45 7.68
N MET A 3 15.49 -1.86 6.82
CA MET A 3 15.50 -1.51 5.40
C MET A 3 15.32 0.01 5.24
N ASP A 4 16.13 0.66 4.41
CA ASP A 4 15.91 2.07 4.07
C ASP A 4 14.79 2.22 3.02
N LEU A 5 14.24 3.43 2.90
CA LEU A 5 13.13 3.70 1.97
C LEU A 5 13.50 3.39 0.51
N LYS A 6 14.77 3.58 0.12
CA LYS A 6 15.20 3.32 -1.26
C LYS A 6 15.26 1.84 -1.58
N THR A 7 15.66 1.03 -0.62
CA THR A 7 15.65 -0.43 -0.71
C THR A 7 14.21 -0.94 -0.76
N LEU A 8 13.32 -0.36 0.04
CA LEU A 8 11.88 -0.69 0.02
C LEU A 8 11.25 -0.34 -1.33
N GLU A 9 11.49 0.87 -1.84
CA GLU A 9 11.03 1.32 -3.16
C GLU A 9 11.51 0.37 -4.28
N ALA A 10 12.78 -0.05 -4.24
CA ALA A 10 13.33 -0.99 -5.21
C ALA A 10 12.64 -2.37 -5.15
N HIS A 11 12.37 -2.88 -3.95
CA HIS A 11 11.61 -4.13 -3.79
C HIS A 11 10.18 -4.01 -4.30
N MET A 12 9.52 -2.87 -4.06
CA MET A 12 8.17 -2.63 -4.56
C MET A 12 8.14 -2.60 -6.10
N HIS A 13 9.08 -1.91 -6.73
CA HIS A 13 9.24 -1.93 -8.19
C HIS A 13 9.49 -3.33 -8.75
N ALA A 14 10.33 -4.13 -8.08
CA ALA A 14 10.59 -5.51 -8.48
C ALA A 14 9.32 -6.38 -8.38
N PHE A 15 8.54 -6.22 -7.30
CA PHE A 15 7.27 -6.89 -7.12
C PHE A 15 6.26 -6.52 -8.22
N VAL A 16 6.00 -5.23 -8.43
CA VAL A 16 5.06 -4.74 -9.45
C VAL A 16 5.46 -5.20 -10.85
N ARG A 17 6.76 -5.19 -11.15
CA ARG A 17 7.31 -5.71 -12.42
C ARG A 17 7.10 -7.22 -12.57
N SER A 18 7.31 -8.01 -11.51
CA SER A 18 7.09 -9.46 -11.52
C SER A 18 5.64 -9.85 -11.83
N LYS A 19 4.69 -8.94 -11.56
CA LYS A 19 3.27 -9.11 -11.87
C LYS A 19 2.88 -8.66 -13.29
N GLY A 20 3.81 -8.09 -14.05
CA GLY A 20 3.53 -7.49 -15.37
C GLY A 20 2.71 -6.20 -15.28
N TRP A 21 2.60 -5.57 -14.11
CA TRP A 21 1.65 -4.46 -13.91
C TRP A 21 2.10 -3.14 -14.55
N TYR A 22 3.37 -3.02 -14.93
CA TYR A 22 3.89 -1.90 -15.71
C TYR A 22 3.61 -2.03 -17.21
N ASP A 23 3.14 -3.19 -17.68
CA ASP A 23 2.91 -3.39 -19.11
C ASP A 23 1.74 -2.52 -19.58
N PRO A 24 1.79 -1.95 -20.81
CA PRO A 24 0.75 -1.05 -21.32
C PRO A 24 -0.65 -1.66 -21.31
N ASP A 25 -0.74 -2.97 -21.54
CA ASP A 25 -2.00 -3.72 -21.62
C ASP A 25 -2.34 -4.45 -20.30
N SER A 26 -1.66 -4.11 -19.20
CA SER A 26 -1.93 -4.67 -17.88
C SER A 26 -3.39 -4.41 -17.46
N PRO A 27 -4.10 -5.42 -16.90
CA PRO A 27 -5.41 -5.20 -16.29
C PRO A 27 -5.33 -4.38 -14.99
N LYS A 28 -4.11 -4.12 -14.48
CA LYS A 28 -3.82 -3.33 -13.28
C LYS A 28 -2.77 -2.25 -13.57
N PRO A 29 -3.06 -1.29 -14.45
CA PRO A 29 -2.06 -0.32 -14.89
C PRO A 29 -1.74 0.65 -13.75
N GLN A 30 -0.45 0.92 -13.56
CA GLN A 30 0.09 1.78 -12.49
C GLN A 30 0.02 3.27 -12.88
N THR A 31 -1.17 3.74 -13.30
CA THR A 31 -1.38 5.14 -13.66
C THR A 31 -1.46 6.02 -12.41
N PRO A 32 -1.09 7.32 -12.47
CA PRO A 32 -1.22 8.22 -11.32
C PRO A 32 -2.61 8.24 -10.69
N ARG A 33 -3.67 8.16 -11.51
CA ARG A 33 -5.06 8.07 -11.04
C ARG A 33 -5.30 6.79 -10.23
N ASN A 34 -4.82 5.64 -10.71
CA ASN A 34 -5.04 4.37 -10.03
C ASN A 34 -4.24 4.29 -8.73
N LEU A 35 -2.99 4.78 -8.73
CA LEU A 35 -2.17 4.84 -7.52
C LEU A 35 -2.79 5.76 -6.47
N ALA A 36 -3.27 6.96 -6.87
CA ALA A 36 -3.95 7.87 -5.95
C ALA A 36 -5.26 7.28 -5.40
N ALA A 37 -6.00 6.52 -6.22
CA ALA A 37 -7.20 5.83 -5.76
C ALA A 37 -6.87 4.73 -4.74
N SER A 38 -5.84 3.90 -5.01
CA SER A 38 -5.38 2.89 -4.07
C SER A 38 -4.91 3.50 -2.75
N LEU A 39 -4.05 4.53 -2.78
CA LEU A 39 -3.61 5.24 -1.57
C LEU A 39 -4.79 5.71 -0.70
N ALA A 40 -5.83 6.27 -1.33
CA ALA A 40 -7.01 6.75 -0.62
C ALA A 40 -7.85 5.59 -0.03
N ILE A 41 -7.87 4.43 -0.69
CA ILE A 41 -8.54 3.22 -0.18
C ILE A 41 -7.79 2.70 1.04
N GLU A 42 -6.47 2.50 0.97
CA GLU A 42 -5.69 1.98 2.11
C GLU A 42 -5.75 2.94 3.31
N ALA A 43 -5.75 4.25 3.05
CA ALA A 43 -5.94 5.24 4.12
C ALA A 43 -7.32 5.14 4.78
N ALA A 44 -8.36 4.74 4.05
CA ALA A 44 -9.67 4.46 4.62
C ALA A 44 -9.65 3.15 5.43
N GLU A 45 -8.92 2.12 5.00
CA GLU A 45 -8.76 0.87 5.75
C GLU A 45 -8.07 1.12 7.11
N VAL A 46 -7.07 2.01 7.16
CA VAL A 46 -6.53 2.51 8.45
C VAL A 46 -7.62 3.12 9.32
N LEU A 47 -8.52 3.94 8.76
CA LEU A 47 -9.63 4.55 9.51
C LEU A 47 -10.62 3.50 10.03
N GLU A 48 -10.79 2.36 9.36
CA GLU A 48 -11.69 1.29 9.83
C GLU A 48 -11.25 0.66 11.16
N HIS A 49 -9.97 0.78 11.53
CA HIS A 49 -9.50 0.38 12.86
C HIS A 49 -10.04 1.27 13.98
N PHE A 50 -10.39 2.52 13.64
CA PHE A 50 -10.80 3.57 14.58
C PHE A 50 -12.27 4.02 14.39
N GLN A 51 -12.97 3.53 13.37
CA GLN A 51 -14.32 4.00 13.00
C GLN A 51 -15.36 4.02 14.13
N TRP A 52 -15.24 3.14 15.13
CA TRP A 52 -16.19 3.01 16.24
C TRP A 52 -15.54 3.12 17.64
N ARG A 53 -14.22 3.38 17.71
CA ARG A 53 -13.45 3.43 18.96
C ARG A 53 -12.08 4.08 18.73
N GLU A 54 -11.48 4.59 19.79
CA GLU A 54 -10.13 5.15 19.73
C GLU A 54 -9.04 4.09 19.88
N ASP A 55 -9.34 2.97 20.55
CA ASP A 55 -8.37 1.91 20.80
C ASP A 55 -8.20 0.94 19.62
N VAL A 56 -6.95 0.58 19.33
CA VAL A 56 -6.61 -0.43 18.33
C VAL A 56 -6.87 -1.82 18.89
N ARG A 57 -7.87 -2.51 18.33
CA ARG A 57 -8.21 -3.89 18.73
C ARG A 57 -7.24 -4.93 18.18
N ASP A 58 -6.72 -4.70 16.99
CA ASP A 58 -5.82 -5.59 16.27
C ASP A 58 -4.63 -4.78 15.72
N PRO A 59 -3.52 -4.69 16.49
CA PRO A 59 -2.33 -3.94 16.09
C PRO A 59 -1.62 -4.53 14.88
N ASP A 60 -1.70 -5.84 14.67
CA ASP A 60 -1.03 -6.50 13.54
C ASP A 60 -1.77 -6.17 12.24
N ALA A 61 -3.10 -6.18 12.26
CA ALA A 61 -3.90 -5.73 11.12
C ALA A 61 -3.67 -4.24 10.82
N LEU A 62 -3.66 -3.37 11.85
CA LEU A 62 -3.34 -1.95 11.64
C LEU A 62 -1.94 -1.74 11.07
N ALA A 63 -0.95 -2.52 11.50
CA ALA A 63 0.40 -2.46 10.95
C ALA A 63 0.43 -2.85 9.46
N GLY A 64 -0.44 -3.77 9.05
CA GLY A 64 -0.68 -4.11 7.64
C GLY A 64 -1.16 -2.91 6.85
N GLU A 65 -2.27 -2.29 7.26
CA GLU A 65 -2.85 -1.16 6.51
C GLU A 65 -1.92 0.07 6.48
N LEU A 66 -1.17 0.31 7.56
CA LEU A 66 -0.15 1.35 7.58
C LEU A 66 1.00 1.05 6.60
N ALA A 67 1.36 -0.22 6.42
CA ALA A 67 2.37 -0.62 5.44
C ALA A 67 1.84 -0.44 4.02
N ASP A 68 0.57 -0.76 3.76
CA ASP A 68 -0.05 -0.58 2.45
C ASP A 68 -0.15 0.91 2.07
N VAL A 69 -0.52 1.79 3.01
CA VAL A 69 -0.42 3.26 2.81
C VAL A 69 1.02 3.70 2.51
N ALA A 70 2.02 3.15 3.21
CA ALA A 70 3.42 3.54 3.03
C ALA A 70 4.03 3.06 1.69
N LEU A 71 3.44 2.04 1.06
CA LEU A 71 3.91 1.47 -0.21
C LEU A 71 3.36 2.19 -1.46
N TYR A 72 2.41 3.12 -1.29
CA TYR A 72 1.84 3.96 -2.35
C TYR A 72 2.41 5.38 -2.35
#